data_AF-A0A024K7R5-F1
#
_entry.id   AF-A0A024K7R5-F1
#
_cell.length_a   1.000
_cell.length_b   1.000
_cell.length_c   1.000
_cell.angle_alpha   90.00
_cell.angle_beta   90.00
_cell.angle_gamma   90.00
#
_symmetry.space_group_name_H-M   'P 1'
#
loop_
_entity.id
_entity.type
_entity.pdbx_description
1 polymer ?
#
loop_
_entity_poly.entity_id
_entity_poly.type
_entity_poly.pdbx_seq_one_letter_code
_entity_poly.pdbx_strand_id
1 'polypeptide(L)'
;MASPGTALSVDDALASNTVVGPGGQTRTVSERVARRVWVAAGGRCTICNRYLLDDETTGQDVMIGQLAHIVGWSTADGSPRGSESLAVELRGEADNLLLLCYDQHKVIDDKSLWAVYDADTLRAMKRKHESRVRGLTAMGHDRSTTVLRVIGNIHDQAVDLTDARIREALFTRNRFPDWALRGADEYEVDLRPLPGERDGTSVYWASAHAHLDERLDRLRTLVAKGRVTHLSVFPLARIPVLILLGTLLDDTVPVDLYPKRRDGDEGWGWTASARDVGFHFTRVRVGSNRTKVALLVSVSGSVDRNRLPDEIDDSYTIYELRPADSLPIPGLIGSAGSLDAFSRTWREVLAAVEAQHPGVQAIPTFSAVPAAAAVSMGRHLMRAAHPPLHIYDRVTGSTTYQFTTSTAETSR
;
A
#
# COMPACT_ATOMS: atom_id res chain seq x y z
N MET A 1 15.64 8.45 -65.81
CA MET A 1 16.27 9.00 -64.59
C MET A 1 15.19 9.69 -63.80
N ALA A 2 14.61 9.00 -62.82
CA ALA A 2 13.62 9.57 -61.92
C ALA A 2 14.36 10.11 -60.68
N SER A 3 14.11 11.37 -60.32
CA SER A 3 14.70 11.99 -59.14
C SER A 3 14.31 11.22 -57.87
N PRO A 4 15.22 11.05 -56.89
CA PRO A 4 14.88 10.43 -55.62
C PRO A 4 13.98 11.38 -54.84
N GLY A 5 12.82 10.88 -54.39
CA GLY A 5 11.99 11.57 -53.41
C GLY A 5 12.80 11.78 -52.14
N THR A 6 12.92 13.03 -51.71
CA THR A 6 13.43 13.42 -50.40
C THR A 6 12.62 12.71 -49.32
N ALA A 7 13.26 11.77 -48.62
CA ALA A 7 12.76 11.25 -47.37
C ALA A 7 12.56 12.43 -46.40
N LEU A 8 11.38 12.55 -45.82
CA LEU A 8 11.11 13.46 -44.71
C LEU A 8 12.17 13.19 -43.64
N SER A 9 12.91 14.24 -43.26
CA SER A 9 13.96 14.09 -42.25
C SER A 9 13.31 13.79 -40.90
N VAL A 10 14.02 13.06 -40.04
CA VAL A 10 13.57 12.75 -38.67
C VAL A 10 13.27 14.03 -37.86
N ASP A 11 13.80 15.18 -38.28
CA ASP A 11 13.52 16.50 -37.68
C ASP A 11 12.07 17.00 -37.93
N ASP A 12 11.40 16.57 -39.01
CA ASP A 12 10.00 16.97 -39.27
C ASP A 12 9.01 16.30 -38.30
N ALA A 13 9.40 15.19 -37.67
CA ALA A 13 8.60 14.52 -36.65
C ALA A 13 8.59 15.28 -35.31
N LEU A 14 9.62 16.09 -35.04
CA LEU A 14 9.70 17.00 -33.89
C LEU A 14 8.90 18.30 -34.10
N ALA A 15 8.39 18.55 -35.32
CA ALA A 15 7.95 19.87 -35.74
C ALA A 15 6.46 20.20 -35.52
N SER A 16 5.64 19.32 -34.94
CA SER A 16 4.27 19.73 -34.62
C SER A 16 4.18 20.34 -33.21
N ASN A 17 4.88 21.46 -33.01
CA ASN A 17 4.55 22.44 -31.95
C ASN A 17 3.20 23.12 -32.24
N THR A 18 2.23 22.32 -32.66
CA THR A 18 1.04 22.73 -33.36
C THR A 18 -0.12 22.45 -32.45
N VAL A 19 -0.80 23.52 -32.05
CA VAL A 19 -2.06 23.43 -31.33
C VAL A 19 -3.15 23.22 -32.36
N VAL A 20 -3.93 22.16 -32.16
CA VAL A 20 -5.05 21.83 -33.05
C VAL A 20 -6.29 22.54 -32.51
N GLY A 21 -6.98 23.28 -33.37
CA GLY A 21 -8.26 23.91 -33.09
C GLY A 21 -9.42 23.19 -33.79
N PRO A 22 -10.64 23.72 -33.64
CA PRO A 22 -11.85 23.14 -34.21
C PRO A 22 -11.74 23.02 -35.73
N GLY A 23 -12.17 21.88 -36.27
CA GLY A 23 -12.14 21.63 -37.71
C GLY A 23 -10.74 21.41 -38.30
N GLY A 24 -9.73 21.12 -37.47
CA GLY A 24 -8.37 20.78 -37.93
C GLY A 24 -7.48 21.98 -38.23
N GLN A 25 -7.87 23.20 -37.84
CA GLN A 25 -7.00 24.37 -37.96
C GLN A 25 -5.80 24.24 -37.04
N THR A 26 -4.60 24.42 -37.59
CA THR A 26 -3.33 24.25 -36.88
C THR A 26 -2.65 25.60 -36.64
N ARG A 27 -2.14 25.85 -35.43
CA ARG A 27 -1.32 27.03 -35.13
C ARG A 27 -0.09 26.65 -34.32
N THR A 28 1.04 27.24 -34.66
CA THR A 28 2.31 26.95 -33.99
C THR A 28 2.44 27.74 -32.68
N VAL A 29 2.75 27.06 -31.58
CA VAL A 29 3.24 27.67 -30.34
C VAL A 29 4.76 27.59 -30.29
N SER A 30 5.38 28.41 -29.45
CA SER A 30 6.84 28.29 -29.26
C SER A 30 7.21 26.91 -28.72
N GLU A 31 8.36 26.39 -29.15
CA GLU A 31 8.91 25.13 -28.63
C GLU A 31 9.02 25.15 -27.10
N ARG A 32 9.40 26.31 -26.52
CA ARG A 32 9.45 26.51 -25.07
C ARG A 32 8.09 26.23 -24.41
N VAL A 33 7.00 26.71 -24.98
CA VAL A 33 5.65 26.48 -24.46
C VAL A 33 5.26 25.01 -24.63
N ALA A 34 5.42 24.45 -25.83
CA ALA A 34 5.10 23.05 -26.10
C ALA A 34 5.84 22.12 -25.13
N ARG A 35 7.16 22.29 -24.97
CA ARG A 35 7.99 21.50 -24.07
C ARG A 35 7.54 21.62 -22.61
N ARG A 36 7.12 22.81 -22.15
CA ARG A 36 6.55 22.98 -20.79
C ARG A 36 5.32 22.10 -20.59
N VAL A 37 4.40 22.08 -21.55
CA VAL A 37 3.18 21.27 -21.47
C VAL A 37 3.51 19.78 -21.52
N TRP A 38 4.36 19.36 -22.45
CA TRP A 38 4.78 17.96 -22.61
C TRP A 38 5.48 17.41 -21.35
N VAL A 39 6.43 18.16 -20.78
CA VAL A 39 7.16 17.76 -19.58
C VAL A 39 6.26 17.77 -18.36
N ALA A 40 5.41 18.78 -18.18
CA ALA A 40 4.47 18.85 -17.06
C ALA A 40 3.47 17.68 -17.08
N ALA A 41 3.03 17.27 -18.27
CA ALA A 41 2.14 16.12 -18.46
C ALA A 41 2.86 14.76 -18.47
N GLY A 42 4.20 14.73 -18.39
CA GLY A 42 5.00 13.51 -18.38
C GLY A 42 4.89 12.67 -19.65
N GLY A 43 4.67 13.32 -20.80
CA GLY A 43 4.44 12.65 -22.08
C GLY A 43 3.15 11.82 -22.13
N ARG A 44 2.21 12.07 -21.21
CA ARG A 44 0.95 11.32 -21.09
C ARG A 44 -0.27 12.19 -21.31
N CYS A 45 -1.30 11.61 -21.93
CA CYS A 45 -2.60 12.27 -22.09
C CYS A 45 -3.15 12.68 -20.73
N THR A 46 -3.56 13.94 -20.62
CA THR A 46 -4.06 14.54 -19.37
C THR A 46 -5.35 13.85 -18.86
N ILE A 47 -6.13 13.26 -19.77
CA ILE A 47 -7.42 12.62 -19.44
C ILE A 47 -7.26 11.11 -19.24
N CYS A 48 -6.74 10.39 -20.24
CA CYS A 48 -6.68 8.92 -20.20
C CYS A 48 -5.32 8.35 -19.77
N ASN A 49 -4.32 9.19 -19.49
CA ASN A 49 -2.97 8.79 -19.05
C ASN A 49 -2.17 7.90 -20.04
N ARG A 50 -2.68 7.71 -21.27
CA ARG A 50 -1.97 7.03 -22.38
C ARG A 50 -0.62 7.70 -22.64
N TYR A 51 0.43 6.92 -22.87
CA TYR A 51 1.74 7.44 -23.28
C TYR A 51 1.69 7.90 -24.73
N LEU A 52 2.33 9.03 -25.05
CA LEU A 52 2.12 9.74 -26.32
C LEU A 52 3.40 9.93 -27.14
N LEU A 53 4.47 9.20 -26.79
CA LEU A 53 5.77 9.28 -27.47
C LEU A 53 6.12 8.02 -28.27
N ASP A 54 5.25 7.01 -28.25
CA ASP A 54 5.34 5.83 -29.10
C ASP A 54 3.96 5.44 -29.63
N ASP A 55 3.97 4.67 -30.71
CA ASP A 55 2.80 3.88 -31.10
C ASP A 55 2.83 2.53 -30.38
N GLU A 56 1.84 2.29 -29.51
CA GLU A 56 1.74 1.05 -28.72
C GLU A 56 1.66 -0.23 -29.59
N THR A 57 1.22 -0.11 -30.86
CA THR A 57 1.06 -1.28 -31.75
C THR A 57 2.38 -1.71 -32.39
N THR A 58 3.17 -0.74 -32.86
CA THR A 58 4.41 -0.97 -33.60
C THR A 58 5.67 -0.77 -32.75
N GLY A 59 5.53 -0.16 -31.57
CA GLY A 59 6.64 0.23 -30.70
C GLY A 59 7.55 1.30 -31.30
N GLN A 60 7.14 1.95 -32.39
CA GLN A 60 7.93 3.00 -33.03
C GLN A 60 7.79 4.32 -32.29
N ASP A 61 8.90 5.06 -32.17
CA ASP A 61 8.94 6.39 -31.58
C ASP A 61 8.17 7.38 -32.48
N VAL A 62 6.92 7.68 -32.11
CA VAL A 62 6.04 8.59 -32.82
C VAL A 62 5.34 9.48 -31.81
N MET A 63 5.47 10.80 -31.98
CA MET A 63 4.78 11.78 -31.13
C MET A 63 3.31 11.88 -31.54
N ILE A 64 2.44 11.08 -30.91
CA ILE A 64 1.00 11.02 -31.20
C ILE A 64 0.16 11.99 -30.35
N GLY A 65 0.80 12.79 -29.51
CA GLY A 65 0.14 13.76 -28.64
C GLY A 65 -0.19 15.09 -29.34
N GLN A 66 -1.28 15.72 -28.91
CA GLN A 66 -1.75 17.01 -29.40
C GLN A 66 -1.77 18.03 -28.27
N LEU A 67 -1.36 19.26 -28.58
CA LEU A 67 -1.62 20.41 -27.73
C LEU A 67 -3.05 20.89 -28.01
N ALA A 68 -3.85 20.97 -26.95
CA ALA A 68 -5.25 21.36 -27.01
C ALA A 68 -5.51 22.60 -26.15
N HIS A 69 -6.33 23.52 -26.64
CA HIS A 69 -6.71 24.71 -25.89
C HIS A 69 -7.75 24.38 -24.81
N ILE A 70 -7.54 24.89 -23.60
CA ILE A 70 -8.60 24.94 -22.58
C ILE A 70 -9.62 26.00 -22.99
N VAL A 71 -9.20 27.26 -23.08
CA VAL A 71 -9.99 28.33 -23.69
C VAL A 71 -9.58 28.45 -25.15
N GLY A 72 -10.50 28.17 -26.06
CA GLY A 72 -10.25 28.13 -27.51
C GLY A 72 -9.60 29.40 -28.02
N TRP A 73 -8.78 29.30 -29.06
CA TRP A 73 -7.97 30.41 -29.56
C TRP A 73 -8.77 31.68 -29.91
N SER A 74 -9.95 31.50 -30.52
CA SER A 74 -10.79 32.60 -31.00
C SER A 74 -11.95 32.86 -30.04
N THR A 75 -12.42 34.10 -29.98
CA THR A 75 -13.69 34.48 -29.33
C THR A 75 -14.89 34.35 -30.28
N ALA A 76 -14.66 33.97 -31.54
CA ALA A 76 -15.72 33.79 -32.53
C ALA A 76 -16.62 32.59 -32.21
N ASP A 77 -17.89 32.67 -32.63
CA ASP A 77 -18.88 31.62 -32.48
C ASP A 77 -18.38 30.29 -33.08
N GLY A 78 -18.48 29.21 -32.31
CA GLY A 78 -18.00 27.89 -32.70
C GLY A 78 -16.59 27.53 -32.22
N SER A 79 -15.86 28.47 -31.59
CA SER A 79 -14.62 28.18 -30.86
C SER A 79 -14.93 27.56 -29.48
N PRO A 80 -14.46 26.34 -29.15
CA PRO A 80 -14.67 25.69 -27.87
C PRO A 80 -14.24 26.58 -26.73
N ARG A 81 -15.19 26.93 -25.87
CA ARG A 81 -14.99 27.80 -24.71
C ARG A 81 -14.37 29.16 -25.10
N GLY A 82 -14.49 29.59 -26.35
CA GLY A 82 -13.86 30.81 -26.87
C GLY A 82 -14.38 32.09 -26.22
N SER A 83 -15.64 32.06 -25.77
CA SER A 83 -16.32 33.15 -25.06
C SER A 83 -15.84 33.37 -23.63
N GLU A 84 -15.06 32.44 -23.07
CA GLU A 84 -14.45 32.61 -21.74
C GLU A 84 -13.49 33.80 -21.73
N SER A 85 -13.47 34.51 -20.61
CA SER A 85 -12.60 35.66 -20.43
C SER A 85 -11.15 35.20 -20.28
N LEU A 86 -10.39 35.32 -21.37
CA LEU A 86 -8.95 35.13 -21.39
C LEU A 86 -8.34 36.04 -22.47
N ALA A 87 -7.35 36.83 -22.07
CA ALA A 87 -6.60 37.70 -22.98
C ALA A 87 -6.01 36.89 -24.14
N VAL A 88 -6.04 37.43 -25.36
CA VAL A 88 -5.65 36.72 -26.59
C VAL A 88 -4.21 36.22 -26.50
N GLU A 89 -3.34 37.01 -25.87
CA GLU A 89 -1.91 36.74 -25.68
C GLU A 89 -1.68 35.53 -24.77
N LEU A 90 -2.60 35.24 -23.84
CA LEU A 90 -2.52 34.12 -22.92
C LEU A 90 -3.08 32.81 -23.50
N ARG A 91 -3.80 32.87 -24.63
CA ARG A 91 -4.44 31.67 -25.22
C ARG A 91 -3.42 30.66 -25.72
N GLY A 92 -2.24 31.12 -26.16
CA GLY A 92 -1.13 30.27 -26.60
C GLY A 92 -0.13 29.89 -25.50
N GLU A 93 -0.37 30.26 -24.24
CA GLU A 93 0.56 29.98 -23.14
C GLU A 93 0.31 28.61 -22.50
N ALA A 94 1.35 28.04 -21.89
CA ALA A 94 1.33 26.68 -21.34
C ALA A 94 0.20 26.43 -20.31
N ASP A 95 -0.23 27.48 -19.61
CA ASP A 95 -1.30 27.40 -18.61
C ASP A 95 -2.69 27.19 -19.24
N ASN A 96 -2.86 27.57 -20.52
CA ASN A 96 -4.09 27.37 -21.29
C ASN A 96 -4.05 26.12 -22.20
N LEU A 97 -2.98 25.32 -22.13
CA LEU A 97 -2.80 24.16 -23.01
C LEU A 97 -2.82 22.83 -22.23
N LEU A 98 -3.44 21.82 -22.83
CA LEU A 98 -3.44 20.43 -22.39
C LEU A 98 -2.63 19.58 -23.36
N LEU A 99 -1.99 18.53 -22.85
CA LEU A 99 -1.50 17.43 -23.69
C LEU A 99 -2.55 16.32 -23.74
N LEU A 100 -3.07 15.99 -24.92
CA LEU A 100 -4.11 14.98 -25.12
C LEU A 100 -3.75 14.02 -26.27
N CYS A 101 -4.28 12.79 -26.23
CA CYS A 101 -4.37 11.99 -27.45
C CYS A 101 -5.50 12.51 -28.34
N TYR A 102 -5.48 12.13 -29.62
CA TYR A 102 -6.52 12.52 -30.58
C TYR A 102 -7.95 12.21 -30.09
N ASP A 103 -8.19 11.02 -29.55
CA ASP A 103 -9.52 10.61 -29.11
C ASP A 103 -10.09 11.54 -28.04
N GLN A 104 -9.27 11.85 -27.02
CA GLN A 104 -9.70 12.72 -25.93
C GLN A 104 -9.79 14.18 -26.36
N HIS A 105 -8.91 14.63 -27.28
CA HIS A 105 -9.02 15.96 -27.86
C HIS A 105 -10.34 16.12 -28.62
N LYS A 106 -10.71 15.16 -29.47
CA LYS A 106 -11.98 15.16 -30.19
C LYS A 106 -13.18 15.22 -29.24
N VAL A 107 -13.14 14.46 -28.14
CA VAL A 107 -14.21 14.44 -27.12
C VAL A 107 -14.41 15.81 -26.48
N ILE A 108 -13.34 16.49 -26.04
CA ILE A 108 -13.48 17.78 -25.36
C ILE A 108 -13.92 18.92 -26.30
N ASP A 109 -13.67 18.78 -27.60
CA ASP A 109 -14.05 19.77 -28.61
C ASP A 109 -15.42 19.51 -29.22
N ASP A 110 -16.05 18.37 -28.94
CA ASP A 110 -17.43 18.09 -29.34
C ASP A 110 -18.40 19.05 -28.64
N LYS A 111 -19.16 19.81 -29.44
CA LYS A 111 -20.11 20.82 -28.95
C LYS A 111 -21.12 20.25 -27.95
N SER A 112 -21.51 18.99 -28.08
CA SER A 112 -22.47 18.35 -27.17
C SER A 112 -21.91 18.17 -25.75
N LEU A 113 -20.59 18.25 -25.58
CA LEU A 113 -19.90 18.00 -24.31
C LEU A 113 -19.25 19.25 -23.70
N TRP A 114 -19.39 20.44 -24.31
CA TRP A 114 -18.76 21.66 -23.79
C TRP A 114 -19.24 22.08 -22.40
N ALA A 115 -20.47 21.70 -22.01
CA ALA A 115 -20.98 21.93 -20.65
C ALA A 115 -20.35 20.97 -19.62
N VAL A 116 -19.89 19.79 -20.06
CA VAL A 116 -19.21 18.81 -19.20
C VAL A 116 -17.71 19.12 -19.12
N TYR A 117 -17.11 19.50 -20.25
CA TYR A 117 -15.72 19.92 -20.35
C TYR A 117 -15.64 21.44 -20.51
N ASP A 118 -16.14 22.16 -19.51
CA ASP A 118 -15.97 23.60 -19.42
C ASP A 118 -14.50 23.96 -19.07
N ALA A 119 -14.18 25.26 -19.11
CA ALA A 119 -12.80 25.72 -18.88
C ALA A 119 -12.28 25.37 -17.48
N ASP A 120 -13.14 25.43 -16.45
CA ASP A 120 -12.73 25.16 -15.07
C ASP A 120 -12.52 23.68 -14.81
N THR A 121 -13.34 22.81 -15.39
CA THR A 121 -13.17 21.36 -15.39
C THR A 121 -11.86 20.96 -16.05
N LEU A 122 -11.56 21.51 -17.23
CA LEU A 122 -10.30 21.25 -17.93
C LEU A 122 -9.07 21.76 -17.17
N ARG A 123 -9.15 22.96 -16.55
CA ARG A 123 -8.11 23.47 -15.65
C ARG A 123 -7.90 22.55 -14.44
N ALA A 124 -8.98 22.05 -13.83
CA ALA A 124 -8.90 21.13 -12.70
C ALA A 124 -8.26 19.79 -13.11
N MET A 125 -8.62 19.25 -14.27
CA MET A 125 -8.00 18.05 -14.84
C MET A 125 -6.49 18.25 -15.09
N LYS A 126 -6.10 19.36 -15.73
CA LYS A 126 -4.69 19.74 -15.92
C LYS A 126 -3.92 19.78 -14.61
N ARG A 127 -4.41 20.57 -13.65
CA ARG A 127 -3.76 20.73 -12.33
C ARG A 127 -3.59 19.39 -11.63
N LYS A 128 -4.64 18.56 -11.62
CA LYS A 128 -4.62 17.22 -11.00
C LYS A 128 -3.58 16.31 -11.67
N HIS A 129 -3.54 16.28 -13.00
CA HIS A 129 -2.61 15.44 -13.75
C HIS A 129 -1.15 15.89 -13.57
N GLU A 130 -0.87 17.17 -13.80
CA GLU A 130 0.49 17.71 -13.72
C GLU A 130 1.04 17.67 -12.30
N SER A 131 0.20 17.95 -11.28
CA SER A 131 0.60 17.78 -9.88
C SER A 131 0.91 16.34 -9.54
N ARG A 132 0.16 15.37 -10.09
CA ARG A 132 0.42 13.94 -9.91
C ARG A 132 1.73 13.53 -10.57
N VAL A 133 1.96 13.91 -11.83
CA VAL A 133 3.21 13.63 -12.55
C VAL A 133 4.39 14.20 -11.78
N ARG A 134 4.34 15.49 -11.44
CA ARG A 134 5.39 16.16 -10.68
C ARG A 134 5.65 15.51 -9.33
N GLY A 135 4.60 15.14 -8.59
CA GLY A 135 4.73 14.44 -7.31
C GLY A 135 5.42 13.08 -7.47
N LEU A 136 4.99 12.29 -8.46
CA LEU A 136 5.55 10.95 -8.69
C LEU A 136 7.01 11.00 -9.15
N THR A 137 7.37 11.97 -9.99
CA THR A 137 8.75 12.12 -10.50
C THR A 137 9.68 12.89 -9.57
N ALA A 138 9.15 13.55 -8.54
CA ALA A 138 9.94 14.20 -7.49
C ALA A 138 10.36 13.23 -6.36
N MET A 139 9.85 11.99 -6.35
CA MET A 139 10.26 11.00 -5.35
C MET A 139 11.72 10.62 -5.52
N GLY A 140 12.55 10.94 -4.51
CA GLY A 140 13.96 10.58 -4.48
C GLY A 140 14.18 9.08 -4.26
N HIS A 141 15.41 8.60 -4.51
CA HIS A 141 15.78 7.19 -4.30
C HIS A 141 15.58 6.73 -2.84
N ASP A 142 15.60 7.65 -1.87
CA ASP A 142 15.29 7.40 -0.44
C ASP A 142 13.84 6.99 -0.20
N ARG A 143 12.97 7.15 -1.20
CA ARG A 143 11.58 6.72 -1.16
C ARG A 143 11.35 5.32 -1.75
N SER A 144 12.40 4.65 -2.24
CA SER A 144 12.32 3.28 -2.69
C SER A 144 12.00 2.33 -1.51
N THR A 145 11.40 1.19 -1.81
CA THR A 145 11.11 0.16 -0.81
C THR A 145 11.14 -1.22 -1.43
N THR A 146 11.61 -2.20 -0.66
CA THR A 146 11.41 -3.61 -1.00
C THR A 146 10.01 -4.02 -0.55
N VAL A 147 9.26 -4.70 -1.41
CA VAL A 147 7.90 -5.15 -1.13
C VAL A 147 7.95 -6.58 -0.62
N LEU A 148 7.38 -6.84 0.56
CA LEU A 148 7.23 -8.17 1.14
C LEU A 148 5.75 -8.54 1.20
N ARG A 149 5.36 -9.59 0.47
CA ARG A 149 4.00 -10.13 0.46
C ARG A 149 3.96 -11.40 1.29
N VAL A 150 2.97 -11.52 2.17
CA VAL A 150 2.72 -12.77 2.90
C VAL A 150 1.27 -13.14 2.68
N ILE A 151 1.02 -14.26 2.01
CA ILE A 151 -0.30 -14.63 1.49
C ILE A 151 -0.65 -16.03 1.99
N GLY A 152 -1.76 -16.18 2.70
CA GLY A 152 -2.38 -17.45 3.09
C GLY A 152 -3.80 -17.56 2.56
N ASN A 153 -4.51 -18.66 2.83
CA ASN A 153 -5.89 -18.80 2.38
C ASN A 153 -6.82 -17.98 3.28
N ILE A 154 -7.66 -17.15 2.66
CA ILE A 154 -8.76 -16.48 3.35
C ILE A 154 -10.04 -16.73 2.56
N HIS A 155 -10.85 -17.67 3.07
CA HIS A 155 -12.20 -17.96 2.58
C HIS A 155 -12.31 -18.18 1.05
N ASP A 156 -11.32 -18.85 0.45
CA ASP A 156 -11.28 -19.25 -0.97
C ASP A 156 -11.42 -18.07 -1.98
N GLN A 157 -11.22 -16.83 -1.54
CA GLN A 157 -11.22 -15.66 -2.43
C GLN A 157 -9.82 -15.42 -2.99
N ALA A 158 -9.72 -15.22 -4.30
CA ALA A 158 -8.48 -14.79 -4.93
C ALA A 158 -8.04 -13.45 -4.31
N VAL A 159 -6.82 -13.41 -3.79
CA VAL A 159 -6.25 -12.22 -3.17
C VAL A 159 -5.90 -11.22 -4.27
N ASP A 160 -6.58 -10.06 -4.31
CA ASP A 160 -6.27 -8.95 -5.22
C ASP A 160 -4.99 -8.21 -4.78
N LEU A 161 -3.83 -8.86 -4.98
CA LEU A 161 -2.48 -8.31 -4.80
C LEU A 161 -1.76 -8.18 -6.14
N THR A 162 -2.43 -7.58 -7.12
CA THR A 162 -1.78 -7.31 -8.41
C THR A 162 -0.69 -6.25 -8.26
N ASP A 163 0.24 -6.27 -9.20
CA ASP A 163 1.33 -5.30 -9.33
C ASP A 163 0.83 -3.84 -9.36
N ALA A 164 -0.35 -3.62 -9.96
CA ALA A 164 -1.00 -2.31 -10.01
C ALA A 164 -1.51 -1.87 -8.63
N ARG A 165 -2.14 -2.78 -7.86
CA ARG A 165 -2.64 -2.50 -6.51
C ARG A 165 -1.51 -2.19 -5.53
N ILE A 166 -0.41 -2.92 -5.63
CA ILE A 166 0.78 -2.65 -4.80
C ILE A 166 1.31 -1.24 -5.11
N ARG A 167 1.50 -0.90 -6.39
CA ARG A 167 1.95 0.46 -6.77
C ARG A 167 1.01 1.54 -6.27
N GLU A 168 -0.30 1.35 -6.46
CA GLU A 168 -1.32 2.27 -5.96
C GLU A 168 -1.17 2.50 -4.45
N ALA A 169 -1.09 1.42 -3.66
CA ALA A 169 -0.92 1.48 -2.22
C ALA A 169 0.39 2.19 -1.82
N LEU A 170 1.52 1.85 -2.44
CA LEU A 170 2.82 2.46 -2.16
C LEU A 170 2.80 3.97 -2.42
N PHE A 171 2.20 4.42 -3.52
CA PHE A 171 2.13 5.85 -3.87
C PHE A 171 1.33 6.67 -2.86
N THR A 172 0.32 6.10 -2.19
CA THR A 172 -0.41 6.81 -1.12
C THR A 172 0.49 7.21 0.05
N ARG A 173 1.62 6.53 0.22
CA ARG A 173 2.64 6.83 1.24
C ARG A 173 3.91 7.43 0.64
N ASN A 174 3.83 7.93 -0.58
CA ASN A 174 4.96 8.51 -1.29
C ASN A 174 6.15 7.51 -1.32
N ARG A 175 5.85 6.24 -1.61
CA ARG A 175 6.83 5.15 -1.79
C ARG A 175 6.73 4.58 -3.20
N PHE A 176 7.80 3.99 -3.69
CA PHE A 176 7.81 3.22 -4.93
C PHE A 176 8.67 1.97 -4.77
N PRO A 177 8.36 0.88 -5.49
CA PRO A 177 9.12 -0.36 -5.36
C PRO A 177 10.54 -0.16 -5.88
N ASP A 178 11.54 -0.69 -5.18
CA ASP A 178 12.90 -0.73 -5.68
C ASP A 178 12.94 -1.55 -6.98
N TRP A 179 13.23 -0.88 -8.10
CA TRP A 179 13.27 -1.50 -9.41
C TRP A 179 14.55 -2.30 -9.67
N ALA A 180 15.63 -2.04 -8.92
CA ALA A 180 16.84 -2.88 -8.95
C ALA A 180 16.60 -4.24 -8.27
N LEU A 181 15.54 -4.30 -7.47
CA LEU A 181 14.86 -5.49 -6.96
C LEU A 181 14.45 -6.46 -8.08
N ARG A 182 13.65 -5.94 -9.04
CA ARG A 182 12.51 -6.66 -9.62
C ARG A 182 12.78 -8.03 -10.28
N GLY A 183 11.96 -9.00 -9.87
CA GLY A 183 11.69 -10.30 -10.52
C GLY A 183 10.25 -10.78 -10.26
N ALA A 184 9.82 -11.88 -10.91
CA ALA A 184 8.41 -12.32 -10.94
C ALA A 184 7.81 -12.72 -9.56
N ASP A 185 8.65 -13.16 -8.62
CA ASP A 185 8.23 -13.70 -7.30
C ASP A 185 8.86 -12.95 -6.11
N GLU A 186 9.31 -11.71 -6.29
CA GLU A 186 10.17 -11.11 -5.26
C GLU A 186 9.47 -10.87 -3.92
N TYR A 187 10.14 -11.40 -2.89
CA TYR A 187 9.75 -11.48 -1.48
C TYR A 187 8.27 -11.77 -1.27
N GLU A 188 7.76 -12.77 -1.98
CA GLU A 188 6.49 -13.41 -1.63
C GLU A 188 6.73 -14.62 -0.73
N VAL A 189 5.95 -14.70 0.34
CA VAL A 189 5.75 -15.89 1.15
C VAL A 189 4.34 -16.38 0.87
N ASP A 190 4.22 -17.31 -0.07
CA ASP A 190 2.95 -17.96 -0.39
C ASP A 190 2.74 -19.21 0.47
N LEU A 191 1.76 -19.11 1.37
CA LEU A 191 1.37 -20.14 2.33
C LEU A 191 0.13 -20.92 1.86
N ARG A 192 -0.53 -20.49 0.77
CA ARG A 192 -1.73 -21.15 0.25
C ARG A 192 -1.51 -22.63 -0.13
N PRO A 193 -0.34 -23.03 -0.67
CA PRO A 193 -0.09 -24.44 -0.97
C PRO A 193 0.10 -25.33 0.27
N LEU A 194 0.23 -24.75 1.47
CA LEU A 194 0.52 -25.51 2.68
C LEU A 194 -0.72 -26.29 3.15
N PRO A 195 -0.60 -27.61 3.41
CA PRO A 195 -1.72 -28.40 3.89
C PRO A 195 -2.05 -28.10 5.36
N GLY A 196 -3.30 -28.33 5.75
CA GLY A 196 -3.73 -28.30 7.16
C GLY A 196 -4.01 -26.91 7.74
N GLU A 197 -4.05 -25.85 6.93
CA GLU A 197 -4.37 -24.49 7.39
C GLU A 197 -5.74 -24.41 8.06
N ARG A 198 -6.77 -24.99 7.43
CA ARG A 198 -8.17 -24.96 7.92
C ARG A 198 -8.31 -25.61 9.30
N ASP A 199 -7.65 -26.76 9.47
CA ASP A 199 -7.67 -27.55 10.70
C ASP A 199 -6.61 -27.07 11.71
N GLY A 200 -5.76 -26.10 11.34
CA GLY A 200 -4.70 -25.57 12.20
C GLY A 200 -3.72 -26.64 12.68
N THR A 201 -3.29 -27.54 11.79
CA THR A 201 -2.41 -28.66 12.15
C THR A 201 -1.02 -28.19 12.56
N SER A 202 -0.32 -28.96 13.40
CA SER A 202 1.09 -28.69 13.74
C SER A 202 2.00 -28.64 12.50
N VAL A 203 1.70 -29.44 11.47
CA VAL A 203 2.41 -29.45 10.18
C VAL A 203 2.25 -28.11 9.46
N TYR A 204 1.05 -27.51 9.44
CA TYR A 204 0.84 -26.19 8.86
C TYR A 204 1.68 -25.12 9.56
N TRP A 205 1.62 -25.06 10.90
CA TRP A 205 2.36 -24.05 11.67
C TRP A 205 3.87 -24.17 11.50
N ALA A 206 4.41 -25.40 11.54
CA ALA A 206 5.83 -25.65 11.32
C ALA A 206 6.26 -25.28 9.90
N SER A 207 5.45 -25.64 8.90
CA SER A 207 5.74 -25.33 7.49
C SER A 207 5.68 -23.83 7.23
N ALA A 208 4.69 -23.13 7.78
CA ALA A 208 4.55 -21.68 7.65
C ALA A 208 5.73 -20.93 8.29
N HIS A 209 6.19 -21.39 9.47
CA HIS A 209 7.40 -20.85 10.11
C HIS A 209 8.64 -21.06 9.23
N ALA A 210 8.86 -22.27 8.71
CA ALA A 210 10.00 -22.56 7.84
C ALA A 210 10.00 -21.70 6.55
N HIS A 211 8.83 -21.50 5.93
CA HIS A 211 8.71 -20.66 4.73
C HIS A 211 9.00 -19.18 5.04
N LEU A 212 8.53 -18.68 6.19
CA LEU A 212 8.85 -17.33 6.64
C LEU A 212 10.35 -17.17 6.88
N ASP A 213 10.97 -18.08 7.64
CA ASP A 213 12.39 -17.97 7.98
C ASP A 213 13.29 -18.07 6.74
N GLU A 214 13.05 -19.02 5.82
CA GLU A 214 13.85 -19.14 4.60
C GLU A 214 13.82 -17.84 3.75
N ARG A 215 12.64 -17.24 3.61
CA ARG A 215 12.46 -16.03 2.80
C ARG A 215 13.02 -14.79 3.50
N LEU A 216 12.87 -14.71 4.81
CA LEU A 216 13.36 -13.58 5.61
C LEU A 216 14.88 -13.66 5.85
N ASP A 217 15.49 -14.82 5.87
CA ASP A 217 16.96 -14.96 6.00
C ASP A 217 17.69 -14.37 4.78
N ARG A 218 17.13 -14.58 3.57
CA ARG A 218 17.59 -13.90 2.35
C ARG A 218 17.46 -12.38 2.45
N LEU A 219 16.35 -11.90 3.02
CA LEU A 219 16.09 -10.47 3.20
C LEU A 219 17.06 -9.85 4.20
N ARG A 220 17.28 -10.49 5.36
CA ARG A 220 18.26 -10.07 6.39
C ARG A 220 19.66 -9.93 5.80
N THR A 221 20.07 -10.86 4.93
CA THR A 221 21.35 -10.77 4.22
C THR A 221 21.48 -9.51 3.37
N LEU A 222 20.39 -9.07 2.71
CA LEU A 222 20.39 -7.83 1.94
C LEU A 222 20.33 -6.57 2.80
N VAL A 223 19.59 -6.62 3.91
CA VAL A 223 19.55 -5.55 4.91
C VAL A 223 20.94 -5.33 5.51
N ALA A 224 21.63 -6.40 5.91
CA ALA A 224 22.99 -6.33 6.46
C ALA A 224 24.01 -5.76 5.46
N LYS A 225 23.78 -5.93 4.15
CA LYS A 225 24.60 -5.37 3.07
C LYS A 225 24.20 -3.93 2.69
N GLY A 226 23.21 -3.34 3.37
CA GLY A 226 22.67 -2.01 3.06
C GLY A 226 21.94 -1.92 1.72
N ARG A 227 21.59 -3.05 1.09
CA ARG A 227 20.86 -3.10 -0.18
C ARG A 227 19.35 -2.94 0.00
N VAL A 228 18.84 -3.30 1.17
CA VAL A 228 17.46 -3.10 1.58
C VAL A 228 17.46 -2.16 2.77
N THR A 229 16.92 -0.96 2.59
CA THR A 229 16.89 0.10 3.61
C THR A 229 15.48 0.36 4.14
N HIS A 230 14.46 -0.19 3.47
CA HIS A 230 13.06 -0.01 3.83
C HIS A 230 12.20 -1.16 3.30
N LEU A 231 11.20 -1.57 4.08
CA LEU A 231 10.23 -2.61 3.73
C LEU A 231 8.81 -2.07 3.69
N SER A 232 8.05 -2.52 2.70
CA SER A 232 6.60 -2.35 2.62
C SER A 232 5.94 -3.71 2.65
N VAL A 233 5.29 -4.02 3.76
CA VAL A 233 4.79 -5.36 4.07
C VAL A 233 3.28 -5.41 3.86
N PHE A 234 2.83 -6.40 3.09
CA PHE A 234 1.43 -6.68 2.79
C PHE A 234 1.03 -8.00 3.47
N PRO A 235 0.62 -7.96 4.75
CA PRO A 235 0.38 -9.17 5.55
C PRO A 235 -1.05 -9.68 5.38
N LEU A 236 -1.19 -10.90 4.87
CA LEU A 236 -2.46 -11.58 4.72
C LEU A 236 -2.33 -13.08 5.01
N ALA A 237 -2.34 -13.43 6.30
CA ALA A 237 -2.31 -14.81 6.76
C ALA A 237 -3.00 -14.93 8.13
N ARG A 238 -3.04 -16.14 8.71
CA ARG A 238 -3.55 -16.36 10.07
C ARG A 238 -2.73 -15.57 11.10
N ILE A 239 -3.40 -15.10 12.16
CA ILE A 239 -2.80 -14.27 13.21
C ILE A 239 -1.50 -14.85 13.78
N PRO A 240 -1.39 -16.16 14.10
CA PRO A 240 -0.13 -16.70 14.64
C PRO A 240 1.06 -16.57 13.68
N VAL A 241 0.84 -16.81 12.39
CA VAL A 241 1.87 -16.64 11.36
C VAL A 241 2.30 -15.18 11.25
N LEU A 242 1.36 -14.24 11.38
CA LEU A 242 1.68 -12.82 11.31
C LEU A 242 2.45 -12.31 12.54
N ILE A 243 2.22 -12.87 13.73
CA ILE A 243 3.04 -12.60 14.91
C ILE A 243 4.45 -13.15 14.72
N LEU A 244 4.61 -14.36 14.16
CA LEU A 244 5.92 -14.90 13.79
C LEU A 244 6.64 -14.02 12.76
N LEU A 245 5.95 -13.61 11.69
CA LEU A 245 6.47 -12.67 10.69
C LEU A 245 7.00 -11.41 11.36
N GLY A 246 6.24 -10.83 12.28
CA GLY A 246 6.68 -9.66 13.04
C GLY A 246 7.95 -9.91 13.84
N THR A 247 8.02 -11.05 14.53
CA THR A 247 9.20 -11.43 15.33
C THR A 247 10.44 -11.60 14.45
N LEU A 248 10.27 -12.18 13.27
CA LEU A 248 11.36 -12.41 12.32
C LEU A 248 11.81 -11.13 11.60
N LEU A 249 10.91 -10.16 11.43
CA LEU A 249 11.21 -8.83 10.86
C LEU A 249 11.88 -7.88 11.84
N ASP A 250 11.69 -8.09 13.15
CA ASP A 250 12.19 -7.26 14.25
C ASP A 250 12.03 -5.73 14.02
N ASP A 251 12.90 -4.93 14.62
CA ASP A 251 12.94 -3.47 14.53
C ASP A 251 14.21 -2.93 13.84
N THR A 252 15.02 -3.79 13.22
CA THR A 252 16.31 -3.42 12.60
C THR A 252 16.17 -2.67 11.27
N VAL A 253 15.07 -2.87 10.56
CA VAL A 253 14.77 -2.21 9.29
C VAL A 253 13.45 -1.43 9.39
N PRO A 254 13.38 -0.19 8.86
CA PRO A 254 12.12 0.54 8.73
C PRO A 254 11.08 -0.25 7.93
N VAL A 255 9.88 -0.39 8.48
CA VAL A 255 8.78 -1.16 7.89
C VAL A 255 7.50 -0.31 7.87
N ASP A 256 6.91 -0.17 6.70
CA ASP A 256 5.54 0.28 6.52
C ASP A 256 4.61 -0.94 6.34
N LEU A 257 3.52 -0.98 7.13
CA LEU A 257 2.48 -2.00 6.99
C LEU A 257 1.33 -1.51 6.11
N TYR A 258 0.90 -2.39 5.20
CA TYR A 258 -0.24 -2.19 4.32
C TYR A 258 -1.23 -3.31 4.58
N PRO A 259 -2.12 -3.21 5.60
CA PRO A 259 -3.16 -4.20 5.79
C PRO A 259 -4.20 -4.13 4.67
N LYS A 260 -4.89 -5.25 4.40
CA LYS A 260 -6.06 -5.24 3.53
C LYS A 260 -7.18 -4.42 4.19
N ARG A 261 -7.69 -3.40 3.49
CA ARG A 261 -8.84 -2.61 3.94
C ARG A 261 -10.11 -3.47 3.90
N ARG A 262 -11.01 -3.21 4.83
CA ARG A 262 -12.32 -3.86 4.96
C ARG A 262 -13.40 -2.77 4.81
N ASP A 263 -14.59 -3.18 4.36
CA ASP A 263 -15.81 -2.36 4.30
C ASP A 263 -15.83 -1.24 3.23
N GLY A 264 -16.10 -1.63 1.97
CA GLY A 264 -16.51 -0.73 0.88
C GLY A 264 -15.40 0.02 0.15
N ASP A 265 -14.18 0.07 0.70
CA ASP A 265 -12.97 0.63 0.07
C ASP A 265 -11.93 -0.49 -0.14
N GLU A 266 -12.15 -1.32 -1.16
CA GLU A 266 -11.24 -2.39 -1.57
C GLU A 266 -9.84 -1.82 -1.87
N GLY A 267 -8.83 -2.34 -1.18
CA GLY A 267 -7.45 -1.88 -1.35
C GLY A 267 -6.53 -2.26 -0.18
N TRP A 268 -5.33 -1.69 -0.20
CA TRP A 268 -4.27 -1.97 0.76
C TRP A 268 -3.75 -0.69 1.40
N GLY A 269 -3.46 -0.75 2.69
CA GLY A 269 -3.03 0.40 3.48
C GLY A 269 -4.13 0.91 4.40
N TRP A 270 -4.17 2.22 4.57
CA TRP A 270 -4.98 2.88 5.60
C TRP A 270 -6.12 3.66 4.94
N THR A 271 -7.20 3.85 5.68
CA THR A 271 -8.35 4.62 5.22
C THR A 271 -8.13 6.08 5.61
N ALA A 272 -8.14 6.99 4.64
CA ALA A 272 -7.81 8.41 4.87
C ALA A 272 -8.75 9.10 5.88
N SER A 273 -10.01 8.64 5.97
CA SER A 273 -11.02 9.15 6.89
C SER A 273 -11.10 8.39 8.23
N ALA A 274 -10.26 7.37 8.44
CA ALA A 274 -10.27 6.62 9.69
C ALA A 274 -9.80 7.50 10.85
N ARG A 275 -10.55 7.47 11.95
CA ARG A 275 -10.17 8.14 13.20
C ARG A 275 -9.18 7.28 13.97
N ASP A 276 -8.30 7.94 14.71
CA ASP A 276 -7.40 7.25 15.62
C ASP A 276 -8.15 6.69 16.83
N VAL A 277 -7.80 5.46 17.22
CA VAL A 277 -8.37 4.75 18.36
C VAL A 277 -7.30 4.54 19.43
N GLY A 278 -7.65 4.86 20.68
CA GLY A 278 -6.82 4.60 21.86
C GLY A 278 -6.99 3.17 22.38
N PHE A 279 -5.96 2.66 23.04
CA PHE A 279 -5.94 1.33 23.65
C PHE A 279 -5.47 1.43 25.09
N HIS A 280 -5.87 0.46 25.91
CA HIS A 280 -5.37 0.28 27.27
C HIS A 280 -5.25 -1.20 27.58
N PHE A 281 -4.62 -1.53 28.70
CA PHE A 281 -4.65 -2.89 29.24
C PHE A 281 -5.02 -2.90 30.72
N THR A 282 -5.66 -3.98 31.16
CA THR A 282 -6.04 -4.18 32.55
C THR A 282 -5.68 -5.58 33.01
N ARG A 283 -5.47 -5.75 34.33
CA ARG A 283 -5.30 -7.07 34.94
C ARG A 283 -6.67 -7.64 35.27
N VAL A 284 -7.12 -8.61 34.48
CA VAL A 284 -8.48 -9.20 34.57
C VAL A 284 -8.55 -10.43 35.47
N ARG A 285 -7.40 -11.03 35.82
CA ARG A 285 -7.27 -12.07 36.85
C ARG A 285 -5.95 -11.91 37.58
N VAL A 286 -5.97 -12.03 38.91
CA VAL A 286 -4.76 -12.12 39.73
C VAL A 286 -4.45 -13.59 39.96
N GLY A 287 -3.27 -14.04 39.51
CA GLY A 287 -2.83 -15.43 39.70
C GLY A 287 -2.07 -15.63 41.00
N SER A 288 -2.09 -16.85 41.52
CA SER A 288 -1.31 -17.23 42.71
C SER A 288 0.20 -17.41 42.44
N ASN A 289 0.61 -17.61 41.18
CA ASN A 289 2.01 -17.77 40.79
C ASN A 289 2.52 -16.58 39.97
N ARG A 290 3.55 -15.90 40.48
CA ARG A 290 4.14 -14.73 39.83
C ARG A 290 4.85 -15.03 38.52
N THR A 291 5.27 -16.27 38.26
CA THR A 291 5.96 -16.66 37.01
C THR A 291 5.01 -17.16 35.92
N LYS A 292 3.69 -17.11 36.17
CA LYS A 292 2.65 -17.54 35.22
C LYS A 292 1.78 -16.36 34.81
N VAL A 293 1.94 -15.93 33.57
CA VAL A 293 1.21 -14.79 33.00
C VAL A 293 0.65 -15.16 31.64
N ALA A 294 -0.62 -14.84 31.39
CA ALA A 294 -1.24 -14.96 30.08
C ALA A 294 -1.76 -13.60 29.59
N LEU A 295 -1.74 -13.42 28.27
CA LEU A 295 -2.16 -12.20 27.59
C LEU A 295 -3.37 -12.46 26.70
N LEU A 296 -4.40 -11.66 26.87
CA LEU A 296 -5.55 -11.59 25.98
C LEU A 296 -5.47 -10.28 25.18
N VAL A 297 -5.58 -10.36 23.86
CA VAL A 297 -5.52 -9.17 22.99
C VAL A 297 -6.80 -9.11 22.17
N SER A 298 -7.76 -8.29 22.63
CA SER A 298 -9.11 -8.20 22.09
C SER A 298 -9.29 -6.90 21.32
N VAL A 299 -9.04 -6.90 20.00
CA VAL A 299 -9.12 -5.69 19.14
C VAL A 299 -10.12 -5.85 18.00
N SER A 300 -10.00 -6.88 17.18
CA SER A 300 -10.94 -7.18 16.10
C SER A 300 -12.11 -8.07 16.54
N GLY A 301 -12.16 -8.39 17.83
CA GLY A 301 -13.14 -9.24 18.49
C GLY A 301 -12.74 -9.45 19.94
N SER A 302 -13.64 -10.03 20.74
CA SER A 302 -13.33 -10.36 22.14
C SER A 302 -12.73 -11.76 22.25
N VAL A 303 -11.72 -11.91 23.11
CA VAL A 303 -11.17 -13.20 23.51
C VAL A 303 -12.00 -13.76 24.66
N ASP A 304 -12.54 -14.97 24.51
CA ASP A 304 -13.44 -15.58 25.50
C ASP A 304 -12.65 -16.34 26.58
N ARG A 305 -12.71 -15.83 27.81
CA ARG A 305 -12.01 -16.42 28.97
C ARG A 305 -12.49 -17.81 29.33
N ASN A 306 -13.74 -18.16 29.01
CA ASN A 306 -14.30 -19.48 29.31
C ASN A 306 -13.78 -20.57 28.36
N ARG A 307 -13.02 -20.18 27.33
CA ARG A 307 -12.48 -21.08 26.30
C ARG A 307 -10.96 -21.22 26.40
N LEU A 308 -10.34 -20.61 27.40
CA LEU A 308 -8.91 -20.79 27.66
C LEU A 308 -8.65 -22.27 27.97
N PRO A 309 -7.49 -22.83 27.59
CA PRO A 309 -7.10 -24.18 27.97
C PRO A 309 -7.11 -24.36 29.48
N ASP A 310 -7.43 -25.57 29.96
CA ASP A 310 -7.49 -25.89 31.40
C ASP A 310 -6.16 -25.62 32.12
N GLU A 311 -5.04 -25.66 31.40
CA GLU A 311 -3.72 -25.31 31.94
C GLU A 311 -3.61 -23.85 32.41
N ILE A 312 -4.47 -22.96 31.90
CA ILE A 312 -4.54 -21.53 32.25
C ILE A 312 -5.45 -21.34 33.48
N ASP A 313 -5.09 -22.02 34.56
CA ASP A 313 -5.79 -22.07 35.84
C ASP A 313 -5.63 -20.79 36.71
N ASP A 314 -6.13 -20.82 37.94
CA ASP A 314 -6.04 -19.71 38.91
C ASP A 314 -4.61 -19.36 39.35
N SER A 315 -3.60 -20.13 38.95
CA SER A 315 -2.21 -19.75 39.15
C SER A 315 -1.72 -18.68 38.18
N TYR A 316 -2.41 -18.49 37.05
CA TYR A 316 -2.06 -17.49 36.03
C TYR A 316 -2.65 -16.10 36.31
N THR A 317 -1.78 -15.09 36.33
CA THR A 317 -2.22 -13.70 36.18
C THR A 317 -2.60 -13.45 34.72
N ILE A 318 -3.74 -12.81 34.47
CA ILE A 318 -4.19 -12.48 33.10
C ILE A 318 -4.25 -10.97 32.94
N TYR A 319 -3.56 -10.47 31.91
CA TYR A 319 -3.77 -9.12 31.38
C TYR A 319 -4.58 -9.16 30.09
N GLU A 320 -5.45 -8.18 29.90
CA GLU A 320 -6.20 -8.01 28.66
C GLU A 320 -5.96 -6.61 28.08
N LEU A 321 -5.48 -6.56 26.83
CA LEU A 321 -5.38 -5.34 26.02
C LEU A 321 -6.64 -5.20 25.18
N ARG A 322 -7.30 -4.04 25.28
CA ARG A 322 -8.54 -3.71 24.56
C ARG A 322 -8.55 -2.24 24.09
N PRO A 323 -9.46 -1.86 23.18
CA PRO A 323 -9.71 -0.45 22.88
C PRO A 323 -10.22 0.28 24.11
N ALA A 324 -9.87 1.56 24.25
CA ALA A 324 -10.19 2.34 25.44
C ALA A 324 -11.68 2.70 25.55
N ASP A 325 -12.25 3.20 24.45
CA ASP A 325 -13.58 3.82 24.44
C ASP A 325 -14.54 3.15 23.44
N SER A 326 -14.23 1.93 23.00
CA SER A 326 -15.03 1.22 21.99
C SER A 326 -15.02 -0.30 22.17
N LEU A 327 -16.00 -0.96 21.56
CA LEU A 327 -16.00 -2.42 21.52
C LEU A 327 -14.93 -2.94 20.54
N PRO A 328 -14.33 -4.12 20.81
CA PRO A 328 -13.49 -4.81 19.85
C PRO A 328 -14.31 -5.25 18.63
N ILE A 329 -14.02 -4.67 17.47
CA ILE A 329 -14.72 -4.94 16.21
C ILE A 329 -13.72 -5.03 15.05
N PRO A 330 -14.01 -5.84 14.01
CA PRO A 330 -13.21 -5.82 12.78
C PRO A 330 -13.09 -4.39 12.22
N GLY A 331 -11.93 -4.06 11.65
CA GLY A 331 -11.68 -2.74 11.03
C GLY A 331 -11.32 -1.62 12.01
N LEU A 332 -11.29 -1.86 13.32
CA LEU A 332 -11.03 -0.82 14.32
C LEU A 332 -9.69 -0.09 14.13
N ILE A 333 -8.62 -0.81 13.77
CA ILE A 333 -7.34 -0.20 13.38
C ILE A 333 -7.39 0.11 11.89
N GLY A 334 -8.00 1.25 11.55
CA GLY A 334 -8.14 1.76 10.17
C GLY A 334 -7.09 2.80 9.76
N SER A 335 -6.29 3.30 10.72
CA SER A 335 -5.26 4.33 10.53
C SER A 335 -3.91 3.90 11.08
N ALA A 336 -2.84 4.56 10.60
CA ALA A 336 -1.50 4.39 11.14
C ALA A 336 -1.40 4.83 12.62
N GLY A 337 -2.05 5.94 12.97
CA GLY A 337 -2.07 6.45 14.34
C GLY A 337 -2.72 5.48 15.32
N SER A 338 -3.78 4.76 14.91
CA SER A 338 -4.36 3.67 15.70
C SER A 338 -3.38 2.51 15.91
N LEU A 339 -2.62 2.14 14.87
CA LEU A 339 -1.61 1.08 14.99
C LEU A 339 -0.48 1.50 15.93
N ASP A 340 -0.06 2.76 15.88
CA ASP A 340 0.95 3.31 16.79
C ASP A 340 0.47 3.32 18.23
N ALA A 341 -0.80 3.69 18.48
CA ALA A 341 -1.42 3.65 19.80
C ALA A 341 -1.51 2.22 20.34
N PHE A 342 -1.91 1.27 19.51
CA PHE A 342 -1.89 -0.16 19.84
C PHE A 342 -0.46 -0.62 20.19
N SER A 343 0.53 -0.26 19.36
CA SER A 343 1.92 -0.69 19.52
C SER A 343 2.59 -0.08 20.77
N ARG A 344 2.20 1.14 21.18
CA ARG A 344 2.60 1.71 22.46
C ARG A 344 2.03 0.90 23.62
N THR A 345 0.72 0.65 23.61
CA THR A 345 0.03 -0.11 24.66
C THR A 345 0.57 -1.55 24.76
N TRP A 346 0.88 -2.18 23.63
CA TRP A 346 1.49 -3.51 23.60
C TRP A 346 2.86 -3.52 24.29
N ARG A 347 3.70 -2.52 24.05
CA ARG A 347 4.99 -2.38 24.75
C ARG A 347 4.81 -2.13 26.25
N GLU A 348 3.79 -1.37 26.64
CA GLU A 348 3.45 -1.17 28.06
C GLU A 348 3.02 -2.48 28.74
N VAL A 349 2.27 -3.35 28.03
CA VAL A 349 1.95 -4.70 28.52
C VAL A 349 3.23 -5.51 28.75
N LEU A 350 4.13 -5.56 27.76
CA LEU A 350 5.39 -6.30 27.87
C LEU A 350 6.25 -5.78 29.03
N ALA A 351 6.38 -4.46 29.18
CA ALA A 351 7.09 -3.83 30.28
C ALA A 351 6.43 -4.13 31.65
N ALA A 352 5.11 -4.20 31.72
CA ALA A 352 4.40 -4.59 32.94
C ALA A 352 4.68 -6.05 33.32
N VAL A 353 4.72 -6.96 32.34
CA VAL A 353 5.09 -8.36 32.56
C VAL A 353 6.53 -8.45 33.07
N GLU A 354 7.47 -7.78 32.41
CA GLU A 354 8.88 -7.76 32.82
C GLU A 354 9.06 -7.26 34.27
N ALA A 355 8.45 -6.12 34.60
CA ALA A 355 8.61 -5.49 35.91
C ALA A 355 7.90 -6.25 37.05
N GLN A 356 6.73 -6.82 36.78
CA GLN A 356 5.88 -7.40 37.83
C GLN A 356 6.03 -8.92 37.96
N HIS A 357 6.51 -9.59 36.92
CA HIS A 357 6.56 -11.05 36.82
C HIS A 357 7.95 -11.56 36.42
N PRO A 358 8.99 -11.32 37.25
CA PRO A 358 10.32 -11.84 36.97
C PRO A 358 10.31 -13.37 36.94
N GLY A 359 11.06 -13.96 36.01
CA GLY A 359 11.21 -15.42 35.88
C GLY A 359 10.14 -16.11 35.01
N VAL A 360 9.22 -15.37 34.39
CA VAL A 360 8.32 -15.90 33.35
C VAL A 360 9.16 -16.50 32.21
N GLN A 361 8.89 -17.75 31.84
CA GLN A 361 9.61 -18.46 30.77
C GLN A 361 8.91 -18.39 29.41
N ALA A 362 7.59 -18.23 29.42
CA ALA A 362 6.76 -18.11 28.23
C ALA A 362 5.43 -17.44 28.58
N ILE A 363 4.83 -16.78 27.60
CA ILE A 363 3.60 -16.02 27.78
C ILE A 363 2.51 -16.57 26.85
N PRO A 364 1.60 -17.44 27.35
CA PRO A 364 0.38 -17.82 26.62
C PRO A 364 -0.38 -16.58 26.14
N THR A 365 -0.54 -16.45 24.83
CA THR A 365 -1.06 -15.25 24.17
C THR A 365 -2.20 -15.64 23.25
N PHE A 366 -3.37 -15.03 23.50
CA PHE A 366 -4.62 -15.29 22.81
C PHE A 366 -5.06 -14.01 22.11
N SER A 367 -5.09 -14.02 20.77
CA SER A 367 -5.19 -12.78 20.00
C SER A 367 -6.39 -12.79 19.05
N ALA A 368 -7.27 -11.82 19.21
CA ALA A 368 -8.29 -11.43 18.25
C ALA A 368 -7.96 -10.03 17.72
N VAL A 369 -7.02 -9.95 16.78
CA VAL A 369 -6.44 -8.69 16.29
C VAL A 369 -6.43 -8.62 14.75
N PRO A 370 -6.44 -7.41 14.15
CA PRO A 370 -6.21 -7.27 12.72
C PRO A 370 -4.76 -7.61 12.34
N ALA A 371 -4.53 -7.92 11.07
CA ALA A 371 -3.25 -8.36 10.54
C ALA A 371 -2.06 -7.44 10.91
N ALA A 372 -2.25 -6.11 10.78
CA ALA A 372 -1.20 -5.15 11.10
C ALA A 372 -0.82 -5.16 12.61
N ALA A 373 -1.79 -5.35 13.49
CA ALA A 373 -1.54 -5.48 14.92
C ALA A 373 -0.80 -6.79 15.24
N ALA A 374 -1.17 -7.90 14.62
CA ALA A 374 -0.45 -9.18 14.76
C ALA A 374 1.04 -9.04 14.39
N VAL A 375 1.34 -8.44 13.24
CA VAL A 375 2.74 -8.17 12.85
C VAL A 375 3.42 -7.24 13.85
N SER A 376 2.74 -6.19 14.29
CA SER A 376 3.31 -5.24 15.26
C SER A 376 3.57 -5.87 16.63
N MET A 377 2.77 -6.84 17.06
CA MET A 377 3.00 -7.58 18.31
C MET A 377 4.34 -8.32 18.27
N GLY A 378 4.62 -9.02 17.17
CA GLY A 378 5.88 -9.72 16.96
C GLY A 378 7.07 -8.76 16.85
N ARG A 379 6.95 -7.68 16.07
CA ARG A 379 8.05 -6.72 15.84
C ARG A 379 8.55 -6.04 17.11
N HIS A 380 7.64 -5.72 18.03
CA HIS A 380 7.99 -5.05 19.28
C HIS A 380 8.36 -6.04 20.40
N LEU A 381 8.45 -7.33 20.11
CA LEU A 381 8.96 -8.32 21.06
C LEU A 381 10.49 -8.34 21.04
N MET A 382 11.11 -7.68 22.01
CA MET A 382 12.56 -7.73 22.22
C MET A 382 13.00 -9.11 22.74
N ARG A 383 13.44 -9.99 21.83
CA ARG A 383 13.81 -11.39 22.14
C ARG A 383 14.85 -11.56 23.26
N ALA A 384 15.74 -10.58 23.44
CA ALA A 384 16.76 -10.62 24.49
C ALA A 384 16.23 -10.24 25.89
N ALA A 385 15.07 -9.59 25.98
CA ALA A 385 14.52 -9.05 27.22
C ALA A 385 13.18 -9.70 27.61
N HIS A 386 12.33 -10.00 26.62
CA HIS A 386 10.99 -10.51 26.86
C HIS A 386 10.93 -12.03 26.65
N PRO A 387 10.19 -12.76 27.50
CA PRO A 387 9.92 -14.18 27.27
C PRO A 387 9.16 -14.40 25.95
N PRO A 388 9.36 -15.57 25.30
CA PRO A 388 8.63 -15.90 24.08
C PRO A 388 7.13 -15.96 24.30
N LEU A 389 6.38 -15.58 23.27
CA LEU A 389 4.92 -15.73 23.22
C LEU A 389 4.60 -17.17 22.82
N HIS A 390 3.79 -17.85 23.62
CA HIS A 390 3.13 -19.09 23.22
C HIS A 390 1.80 -18.72 22.60
N ILE A 391 1.69 -18.85 21.28
CA ILE A 391 0.58 -18.29 20.53
C ILE A 391 -0.52 -19.34 20.40
N TYR A 392 -1.72 -18.96 20.82
CA TYR A 392 -2.92 -19.78 20.70
C TYR A 392 -3.88 -19.18 19.67
N ASP A 393 -4.55 -20.05 18.93
CA ASP A 393 -5.54 -19.65 17.93
C ASP A 393 -6.85 -20.41 18.11
N ARG A 394 -7.94 -19.82 17.62
CA ARG A 394 -9.25 -20.44 17.62
C ARG A 394 -9.46 -21.16 16.29
N VAL A 395 -9.20 -22.46 16.27
CA VAL A 395 -9.48 -23.32 15.12
C VAL A 395 -10.99 -23.60 15.01
N THR A 396 -11.51 -23.59 13.78
CA THR A 396 -12.91 -23.93 13.50
C THR A 396 -13.27 -25.31 14.07
N GLY A 397 -14.38 -25.40 14.79
CA GLY A 397 -14.84 -26.65 15.41
C GLY A 397 -14.23 -26.97 16.79
N SER A 398 -13.19 -26.24 17.22
CA SER A 398 -12.68 -26.38 18.60
C SER A 398 -13.54 -25.59 19.59
N THR A 399 -13.76 -26.15 20.77
CA THR A 399 -14.40 -25.47 21.91
C THR A 399 -13.42 -24.61 22.70
N THR A 400 -12.12 -24.91 22.65
CA THR A 400 -11.05 -24.17 23.33
C THR A 400 -10.10 -23.51 22.34
N TYR A 401 -9.22 -22.63 22.82
CA TYR A 401 -8.08 -22.16 22.06
C TYR A 401 -6.99 -23.24 21.98
N GLN A 402 -6.38 -23.42 20.81
CA GLN A 402 -5.37 -24.45 20.56
C GLN A 402 -3.99 -23.81 20.46
N PHE A 403 -2.97 -24.45 21.04
CA PHE A 403 -1.59 -24.03 20.87
C PHE A 403 -1.20 -24.17 19.40
N THR A 404 -0.52 -23.16 18.85
CA THR A 404 -0.12 -23.13 17.43
C THR A 404 1.39 -23.16 17.29
N THR A 405 2.06 -22.13 17.78
CA THR A 405 3.49 -21.90 17.61
C THR A 405 4.03 -21.00 18.72
N SER A 406 5.34 -20.82 18.75
CA SER A 406 6.05 -19.99 19.72
C SER A 406 7.00 -19.02 19.00
N THR A 407 7.19 -17.84 19.58
CA THR A 407 8.22 -16.88 19.12
C THR A 407 9.62 -17.20 19.65
N ALA A 408 9.78 -18.30 20.39
CA ALA A 408 11.10 -18.79 20.80
C ALA A 408 11.97 -19.08 19.59
N GLU A 409 13.28 -18.79 19.69
CA GLU A 409 14.22 -19.19 18.67
C GLU A 409 14.27 -20.71 18.59
N THR A 410 13.96 -21.27 17.42
CA THR A 410 14.35 -22.64 17.11
C THR A 410 15.87 -22.68 17.09
N SER A 411 16.48 -23.41 18.02
CA SER A 411 17.93 -23.64 18.05
C SER A 411 18.41 -24.02 16.64
N ARG A 412 19.24 -23.15 16.05
CA ARG A 412 19.87 -23.39 14.74
C ARG A 412 20.86 -24.55 14.80
#